data_AF-A0A438D1R6-F1
#
_entry.id   AF-A0A438D1R6-F1
#
_cell.length_a   1.000
_cell.length_b   1.000
_cell.length_c   1.000
_cell.angle_alpha   90.00
_cell.angle_beta   90.00
_cell.angle_gamma   90.00
#
_symmetry.space_group_name_H-M   'P 1'
#
loop_
_entity.id
_entity.type
_entity.pdbx_description
1 polymer ?
#
loop_
_entity_poly.entity_id
_entity_poly.type
_entity_poly.pdbx_seq_one_letter_code
_entity_poly.pdbx_strand_id
1 'polypeptide(L)' 'MKYKDLGCPTISVSIGGTCVEKALLNLGASVNLLPYSVYKQLGLGELKPTSIALSLADSDYYSKSAI' A
#
# COMPACT_ATOMS: atom_id res chain seq x y z
N MET A 1 -7.74 -5.55 -29.66
CA MET A 1 -6.68 -4.75 -29.03
C MET A 1 -6.27 -5.46 -27.75
N LYS A 2 -5.20 -6.27 -27.78
CA LYS A 2 -4.72 -6.98 -26.58
C LYS A 2 -3.88 -5.98 -25.78
N TYR A 3 -4.40 -5.50 -24.65
CA TYR A 3 -3.55 -4.84 -23.66
C TYR A 3 -2.47 -5.85 -23.28
N LYS A 4 -1.21 -5.49 -23.51
CA LYS A 4 -0.11 -6.31 -22.98
C LYS A 4 -0.32 -6.38 -21.47
N ASP A 5 -0.24 -7.58 -20.93
CA ASP A 5 -0.21 -7.76 -19.48
C ASP A 5 1.01 -6.99 -18.97
N LEU A 6 0.78 -5.84 -18.33
CA LEU A 6 1.84 -4.99 -17.77
C LEU A 6 2.42 -5.61 -16.50
N GLY A 7 1.90 -6.76 -16.06
CA GLY A 7 2.21 -7.36 -14.77
C GLY A 7 1.74 -6.46 -13.63
N CYS A 8 2.55 -6.36 -12.59
CA CYS A 8 2.35 -5.44 -11.47
C CYS A 8 3.06 -4.11 -11.76
N PRO A 9 2.39 -3.09 -12.33
CA PRO A 9 3.06 -1.83 -12.66
C PRO A 9 3.58 -1.18 -11.38
N THR A 10 4.82 -0.71 -11.41
CA THR A 10 5.44 0.02 -10.29
C THR A 10 5.79 1.44 -10.68
N ILE A 11 5.64 2.38 -9.75
CA ILE A 11 6.03 3.77 -9.88
C ILE A 11 6.97 4.18 -8.74
N SER A 12 7.80 5.20 -8.96
CA SER A 12 8.56 5.82 -7.89
C SER A 12 7.72 6.91 -7.21
N VAL A 13 7.72 6.94 -5.88
CA VAL A 13 6.97 7.91 -5.07
C VAL A 13 7.87 8.53 -4.01
N SER A 14 7.60 9.78 -3.62
CA SER A 14 8.26 10.42 -2.48
C SER A 14 7.23 10.68 -1.39
N ILE A 15 7.50 10.21 -0.18
CA ILE A 15 6.63 10.36 0.99
C ILE A 15 7.48 10.97 2.11
N GLY A 16 7.13 12.17 2.57
CA GLY A 16 7.84 12.81 3.68
C GLY A 16 9.35 12.99 3.45
N GLY A 17 9.78 13.15 2.19
CA GLY A 17 11.20 13.25 1.83
C GLY A 17 11.92 11.91 1.63
N THR A 18 11.26 10.77 1.85
CA THR A 18 11.81 9.44 1.55
C THR A 18 11.30 8.95 0.19
N CYS A 19 12.22 8.55 -0.67
CA CYS A 19 11.90 7.97 -1.97
C CYS A 19 11.67 6.47 -1.88
N VAL A 20 10.54 6.00 -2.39
CA VAL A 20 10.22 4.59 -2.61
C VAL A 20 10.25 4.35 -4.11
N GLU A 21 11.27 3.66 -4.60
CA GLU A 21 11.52 3.52 -6.04
C GLU A 21 10.48 2.64 -6.74
N LYS A 22 9.91 1.66 -6.03
CA LYS A 22 9.02 0.62 -6.57
C LYS A 22 7.74 0.48 -5.73
N ALA A 23 6.85 1.46 -5.83
CA ALA A 23 5.51 1.36 -5.27
C ALA A 23 4.56 0.72 -6.30
N LEU A 24 3.73 -0.22 -5.87
CA LEU A 24 2.74 -0.87 -6.72
C LEU A 24 1.64 0.14 -7.11
N LEU A 25 1.42 0.32 -8.41
CA LEU A 25 0.33 1.14 -8.93
C LEU A 25 -0.93 0.29 -9.09
N ASN A 26 -1.83 0.34 -8.11
CA ASN A 26 -3.14 -0.30 -8.21
C ASN A 26 -4.24 0.76 -8.42
N LEU A 27 -4.62 1.00 -9.68
CA LEU A 27 -5.70 1.94 -10.02
C LEU A 27 -7.09 1.45 -9.57
N GLY A 28 -7.23 0.16 -9.23
CA GLY A 28 -8.48 -0.41 -8.71
C GLY A 28 -8.61 -0.35 -7.19
N ALA A 29 -7.56 0.04 -6.46
CA ALA A 29 -7.63 0.19 -5.01
C ALA A 29 -8.22 1.55 -4.63
N SER A 30 -9.12 1.55 -3.65
CA SER A 30 -9.65 2.78 -3.04
C SER A 30 -8.73 3.36 -1.95
N VAL A 31 -7.74 2.59 -1.50
CA VAL A 31 -6.83 2.96 -0.41
C VAL A 31 -5.38 2.65 -0.77
N ASN A 32 -4.45 3.44 -0.24
CA ASN A 32 -3.02 3.19 -0.35
C ASN A 32 -2.54 2.36 0.84
N LEU A 33 -1.72 1.35 0.58
CA LEU A 33 -1.07 0.56 1.63
C LEU A 33 0.40 0.95 1.71
N LEU A 34 0.83 1.34 2.92
CA LEU A 34 2.24 1.60 3.23
C LEU A 34 2.75 0.50 4.17
N PRO A 35 3.80 -0.25 3.79
CA PRO A 35 4.39 -1.22 4.70
C PRO A 35 4.89 -0.56 5.99
N TYR A 36 4.68 -1.22 7.12
CA TYR A 36 5.08 -0.70 8.43
C TYR A 36 6.61 -0.46 8.53
N SER A 37 7.42 -1.22 7.80
CA SER A 37 8.87 -0.98 7.70
C SER A 37 9.19 0.40 7.13
N VAL A 38 8.49 0.83 6.07
CA VAL A 38 8.64 2.16 5.48
C VAL A 38 8.13 3.21 6.44
N TYR A 39 6.97 2.99 7.06
CA TYR A 39 6.44 3.90 8.08
C TYR A 39 7.47 4.17 9.20
N LYS A 40 8.13 3.12 9.71
CA LYS A 40 9.18 3.28 10.73
C LYS A 40 10.38 4.09 10.25
N GLN A 41 10.77 3.95 8.98
CA GLN A 41 11.86 4.75 8.40
C GLN A 41 11.50 6.23 8.27
N LEU A 42 10.22 6.54 8.05
CA LEU A 42 9.72 7.91 7.97
C LEU A 42 9.71 8.63 9.32
N GLY A 43 9.78 7.91 10.44
CA GLY A 43 9.82 8.51 11.78
C GLY A 43 8.58 9.35 12.12
N LEU A 44 7.40 9.00 11.58
CA LEU A 44 6.16 9.79 11.70
C LEU A 44 5.52 9.75 13.11
N GLY A 45 6.20 9.15 14.09
CA GLY A 45 5.73 9.05 15.46
C GLY A 45 4.95 7.76 15.75
N GLU A 46 4.14 7.80 16.80
CA GLU A 46 3.31 6.68 17.24
C GLU A 46 2.03 6.61 16.40
N LEU A 47 1.70 5.40 15.93
CA LEU A 47 0.42 5.14 15.28
C LEU A 47 -0.65 4.90 16.34
N LYS A 48 -1.85 5.43 16.07
CA LYS A 48 -3.03 5.11 16.87
C LYS A 48 -3.69 3.87 16.28
N PRO A 49 -3.77 2.75 17.04
CA PRO A 49 -4.44 1.55 16.58
C PRO A 49 -5.85 1.88 16.12
N THR A 50 -6.11 1.60 14.84
CA THR A 50 -7.39 1.90 14.20
C THR A 50 -7.91 0.62 13.58
N SER A 51 -9.14 0.23 13.94
CA SER A 51 -9.78 -0.93 13.35
C SER A 51 -10.17 -0.62 11.91
N ILE A 52 -9.62 -1.36 10.95
CA ILE A 52 -9.89 -1.23 9.52
C ILE A 52 -10.23 -2.62 8.98
N ALA A 53 -11.27 -2.71 8.16
CA ALA A 53 -11.58 -3.91 7.40
C ALA A 53 -11.29 -3.66 5.91
N LEU A 54 -10.52 -4.56 5.29
CA LEU A 54 -10.20 -4.50 3.86
C LEU A 54 -10.75 -5.75 3.18
N SER A 55 -11.37 -5.56 2.02
CA SER A 55 -11.76 -6.67 1.14
C SER A 55 -10.73 -6.75 0.01
N LEU A 56 -10.10 -7.92 -0.12
CA LEU A 56 -9.19 -8.20 -1.22
C LEU A 56 -9.96 -8.90 -2.34
N ALA A 57 -9.62 -8.57 -3.59
CA ALA A 57 -10.25 -9.15 -4.77
C ALA A 57 -10.04 -10.67 -4.86
N ASP A 58 -8.91 -11.17 -4.33
CA ASP A 58 -8.62 -12.58 -4.20
C ASP A 58 -9.22 -13.12 -2.89
N SER A 59 -10.54 -13.29 -2.88
CA SER A 59 -11.42 -14.16 -2.05
C SER A 59 -11.13 -14.48 -0.57
N ASP A 60 -10.16 -13.85 0.09
CA ASP A 60 -9.84 -14.10 1.49
C ASP A 60 -10.21 -12.84 2.30
N TYR A 61 -11.21 -12.98 3.17
CA TYR A 61 -11.54 -11.97 4.17
C TYR A 61 -10.39 -11.88 5.19
N TYR A 62 -9.54 -10.85 5.09
CA TYR A 62 -8.48 -10.57 6.06
C TYR A 62 -8.93 -9.48 7.04
N SER A 63 -9.32 -9.86 8.25
CA SER A 63 -9.53 -8.92 9.37
C SER A 63 -8.30 -8.92 10.28
N LYS A 64 -7.59 -7.79 10.33
CA LYS A 64 -6.48 -7.58 11.26
C LYS A 64 -6.44 -6.11 11.69
N SER A 65 -6.11 -5.86 12.95
CA SER A 65 -5.87 -4.50 13.44
C SER A 65 -4.73 -3.86 12.65
N ALA A 66 -4.98 -2.70 12.03
CA ALA A 66 -3.91 -1.84 11.55
C ALA A 66 -3.34 -1.10 12.77
N ILE A 67 -2.02 -1.16 12.94
CA ILE A 67 -1.31 -0.40 13.99
C ILE A 67 -1.51 1.09 13.71
#